data_AF-X1I2E4-F1
#
_entry.id   AF-X1I2E4-F1
#
_cell.length_a   1.000
_cell.length_b   1.000
_cell.length_c   1.000
_cell.angle_alpha   90.00
_cell.angle_beta   90.00
_cell.angle_gamma   90.00
#
_symmetry.space_group_name_H-M   'P 1'
#
loop_
_entity.id
_entity.type
_entity.pdbx_description
1 polymer ?
#
loop_
_entity_poly.entity_id
_entity_poly.type
_entity_poly.pdbx_seq_one_letter_code
_entity_poly.pdbx_strand_id
1 'polypeptide(L)'
;RGIKIVLANGRLSDRTFKRYLHMKSLSQRLFNQIDIFFPKSKDEEQKFLKLGIKKAKINIVGSLKSDNSHPVPFTRSFLSIPSHKSVIVAGSVRKGEEEIIIRIFKALREDFNETYLIIAPRHLNRVSEIENILRKENLKYMKRTEKNSYNEEDVLILDTMGELRNVYSVADIAFVGGTLLPYGGHNLVEPAFFGVPILFGPYISNTKECALELVILS
;
A
#
# COMPACT_ATOMS: atom_id res chain seq x y z
N ARG A 1 3.02 -6.10 16.48
CA ARG A 1 3.31 -7.51 16.12
C ARG A 1 2.08 -8.06 15.39
N GLY A 2 2.23 -8.70 14.23
CA GLY A 2 1.11 -9.27 13.46
C GLY A 2 0.75 -8.58 12.13
N ILE A 3 1.42 -7.48 11.77
CA ILE A 3 1.33 -6.86 10.44
C ILE A 3 2.36 -7.55 9.53
N LYS A 4 1.95 -7.88 8.31
CA LYS A 4 2.81 -8.46 7.27
C LYS A 4 3.13 -7.45 6.19
N ILE A 5 4.37 -7.48 5.70
CA ILE A 5 4.86 -6.64 4.60
C ILE A 5 5.16 -7.53 3.40
N VAL A 6 4.43 -7.32 2.32
CA VAL A 6 4.59 -8.08 1.08
C VAL A 6 4.92 -7.13 -0.07
N LEU A 7 6.02 -7.36 -0.78
CA LEU A 7 6.30 -6.65 -2.04
C LEU A 7 5.76 -7.47 -3.21
N ALA A 8 4.54 -7.18 -3.63
CA ALA A 8 3.91 -7.87 -4.74
C ALA A 8 4.20 -7.20 -6.10
N ASN A 9 4.38 -7.99 -7.17
CA ASN A 9 4.80 -7.53 -8.51
C ASN A 9 6.06 -6.62 -8.49
N GLY A 10 6.98 -6.92 -7.58
CA GLY A 10 8.18 -6.14 -7.34
C GLY A 10 9.02 -5.99 -8.60
N ARG A 11 9.35 -4.74 -8.94
CA ARG A 11 10.23 -4.39 -10.05
C ARG A 11 11.37 -3.50 -9.56
N LEU A 12 12.58 -3.83 -9.97
CA LEU A 12 13.77 -3.02 -9.80
C LEU A 12 14.26 -2.62 -11.18
N SER A 13 14.12 -1.33 -11.52
CA SER A 13 14.81 -0.78 -12.69
C SER A 13 16.31 -1.03 -12.57
N ASP A 14 17.02 -1.15 -13.70
CA ASP A 14 18.45 -1.45 -13.68
C ASP A 14 19.26 -0.39 -12.92
N ARG A 15 18.79 0.88 -12.99
CA ARG A 15 19.36 1.99 -12.22
C ARG A 15 19.19 1.78 -10.71
N THR A 16 17.98 1.47 -10.26
CA THR A 16 17.68 1.23 -8.83
C THR A 16 18.41 -0.02 -8.32
N PHE A 17 18.44 -1.08 -9.11
CA PHE A 17 19.15 -2.32 -8.81
C PHE A 17 20.66 -2.07 -8.60
N LYS A 18 21.31 -1.35 -9.53
CA LYS A 18 22.73 -0.99 -9.40
C LYS A 18 22.99 -0.18 -8.13
N ARG A 19 22.13 0.79 -7.81
CA ARG A 19 22.26 1.60 -6.59
C ARG A 19 22.19 0.73 -5.33
N TYR A 20 21.22 -0.17 -5.24
CA TYR A 20 21.09 -1.08 -4.10
C TYR A 20 22.22 -2.11 -4.02
N LEU A 21 22.81 -2.50 -5.15
CA LEU A 21 24.02 -3.34 -5.14
C LEU A 21 25.23 -2.60 -4.56
N HIS A 22 25.41 -1.31 -4.87
CA HIS A 22 26.52 -0.52 -4.29
C HIS A 22 26.34 -0.33 -2.78
N MET A 23 25.10 -0.25 -2.31
CA MET A 23 24.75 -0.07 -0.90
C MET A 23 24.23 -1.36 -0.24
N LYS A 24 24.77 -2.52 -0.66
CA LYS A 24 24.20 -3.84 -0.39
C LYS A 24 23.85 -4.08 1.08
N SER A 25 24.74 -3.76 2.01
CA SER A 25 24.51 -3.96 3.46
C SER A 25 23.29 -3.17 3.97
N LEU A 26 23.16 -1.91 3.56
CA LEU A 26 22.03 -1.07 3.94
C LEU A 26 20.73 -1.55 3.28
N SER A 27 20.79 -1.83 1.97
CA SER A 27 19.65 -2.34 1.22
C SER A 27 19.16 -3.68 1.77
N GLN A 28 20.06 -4.57 2.18
CA GLN A 28 19.70 -5.84 2.82
C GLN A 28 18.97 -5.64 4.14
N ARG A 29 19.39 -4.69 4.97
CA ARG A 29 18.68 -4.37 6.23
C ARG A 29 17.25 -3.92 5.95
N LEU A 30 17.05 -3.07 4.94
CA LEU A 30 15.73 -2.63 4.50
C LEU A 30 14.89 -3.80 3.98
N PHE A 31 15.42 -4.57 3.04
CA PHE A 31 14.70 -5.69 2.44
C PHE A 31 14.44 -6.83 3.42
N ASN A 32 15.23 -6.96 4.49
CA ASN A 32 14.98 -7.95 5.54
C ASN A 32 13.74 -7.64 6.39
N GLN A 33 13.28 -6.38 6.41
CA GLN A 33 12.00 -5.99 7.04
C GLN A 33 10.79 -6.48 6.23
N ILE A 34 10.95 -6.74 4.94
CA ILE A 34 9.89 -7.30 4.09
C ILE A 34 9.80 -8.81 4.37
N ASP A 35 8.58 -9.28 4.65
CA ASP A 35 8.34 -10.69 4.88
C ASP A 35 8.54 -11.48 3.58
N ILE A 36 7.94 -11.02 2.47
CA ILE A 36 7.86 -11.78 1.21
C ILE A 36 7.94 -10.86 -0.03
N PHE A 37 8.59 -11.34 -1.08
CA PHE A 37 8.78 -10.70 -2.38
C PHE A 37 8.11 -11.55 -3.47
N PHE A 38 7.30 -10.92 -4.31
CA PHE A 38 6.79 -11.49 -5.56
C PHE A 38 7.32 -10.72 -6.75
N PRO A 39 8.46 -11.14 -7.32
CA PRO A 39 9.03 -10.49 -8.48
C PRO A 39 8.11 -10.62 -9.69
N LYS A 40 8.01 -9.57 -10.50
CA LYS A 40 7.20 -9.56 -11.73
C LYS A 40 7.62 -10.62 -12.76
N SER A 41 8.91 -10.95 -12.77
CA SER A 41 9.51 -11.87 -13.73
C SER A 41 10.69 -12.60 -13.12
N LYS A 42 11.18 -13.64 -13.80
CA LYS A 42 12.44 -14.32 -13.45
C LYS A 42 13.63 -13.36 -13.39
N ASP A 43 13.67 -12.33 -14.23
CA ASP A 43 14.75 -11.34 -14.20
C ASP A 43 14.74 -10.51 -12.92
N GLU A 44 13.55 -10.12 -12.46
CA GLU A 44 13.39 -9.40 -11.19
C GLU A 44 13.74 -10.27 -9.99
N GLU A 45 13.39 -11.56 -10.03
CA GLU A 45 13.82 -12.53 -9.03
C GLU A 45 15.35 -12.57 -8.90
N GLN A 46 16.06 -12.64 -10.02
CA GLN A 46 17.52 -12.67 -10.01
C GLN A 46 18.12 -11.39 -9.44
N LYS A 47 17.49 -10.24 -9.66
CA LYS A 47 17.91 -8.97 -9.05
C LYS A 47 17.76 -9.03 -7.53
N PHE A 48 16.61 -9.46 -7.01
CA PHE A 48 16.40 -9.58 -5.55
C PHE A 48 17.38 -10.58 -4.90
N LEU A 49 17.65 -11.72 -5.55
CA LEU A 49 18.66 -12.68 -5.08
C LEU A 49 20.06 -12.07 -5.02
N LYS A 50 20.46 -11.29 -6.03
CA LYS A 50 21.77 -10.59 -6.06
C LYS A 50 21.89 -9.54 -4.96
N LEU A 51 20.78 -8.93 -4.56
CA LEU A 51 20.72 -8.04 -3.39
C LEU A 51 20.83 -8.79 -2.06
N GLY A 52 20.82 -10.13 -2.07
CA GLY A 52 20.97 -10.99 -0.90
C GLY A 52 19.70 -11.19 -0.09
N ILE A 53 18.54 -11.00 -0.73
CA ILE A 53 17.26 -11.47 -0.19
C ILE A 53 17.27 -13.00 -0.25
N LYS A 54 16.90 -13.64 0.86
CA LYS A 54 16.86 -15.10 0.96
C LYS A 54 15.84 -15.65 -0.05
N LYS A 55 16.20 -16.71 -0.78
CA LYS A 55 15.31 -17.38 -1.74
C LYS A 55 13.98 -17.79 -1.11
N ALA A 56 13.97 -18.20 0.15
CA ALA A 56 12.75 -18.53 0.91
C ALA A 56 11.77 -17.35 1.07
N LYS A 57 12.22 -16.10 0.88
CA LYS A 57 11.36 -14.91 0.86
C LYS A 57 10.90 -14.52 -0.54
N ILE A 58 11.35 -15.20 -1.60
CA ILE A 58 11.08 -14.83 -2.99
C ILE A 58 10.25 -15.91 -3.67
N ASN A 59 9.05 -15.56 -4.09
CA ASN A 59 8.12 -16.44 -4.77
C ASN A 59 7.73 -15.83 -6.12
N ILE A 60 7.75 -16.60 -7.19
CA ILE A 60 7.17 -16.15 -8.46
C ILE A 60 5.73 -16.66 -8.47
N VAL A 61 4.74 -15.78 -8.26
CA VAL A 61 3.35 -16.15 -8.58
C VAL A 61 3.19 -16.00 -10.09
N GLY A 62 2.78 -17.07 -10.76
CA GLY A 62 2.28 -16.97 -12.14
C GLY A 62 1.09 -16.02 -12.17
N SER A 63 1.10 -15.08 -13.11
CA SER A 63 0.07 -14.06 -13.39
C SER A 63 -1.17 -14.13 -12.48
N LEU A 64 -1.26 -13.22 -11.51
CA LEU A 64 -2.47 -12.98 -10.71
C LEU A 64 -3.65 -12.86 -11.68
N LYS A 65 -4.49 -13.90 -11.76
CA LYS A 65 -5.69 -13.87 -12.59
C LYS A 65 -6.70 -12.96 -11.90
N SER A 66 -6.64 -11.68 -12.24
CA SER A 66 -7.66 -10.70 -11.90
C SER A 66 -8.26 -10.20 -13.20
N ASP A 67 -9.57 -10.37 -13.29
CA ASP A 67 -10.57 -9.78 -14.20
C ASP A 67 -10.07 -8.84 -15.33
N ASN A 68 -10.59 -9.06 -16.55
CA ASN A 68 -10.13 -8.58 -17.86
C ASN A 68 -10.09 -7.04 -18.07
N SER A 69 -10.38 -6.23 -17.05
CA SER A 69 -10.18 -4.78 -17.11
C SER A 69 -8.79 -4.43 -16.59
N HIS A 70 -7.91 -3.95 -17.45
CA HIS A 70 -6.66 -3.35 -17.02
C HIS A 70 -6.96 -2.01 -16.34
N PRO A 71 -6.54 -1.78 -15.09
CA PRO A 71 -6.79 -0.52 -14.42
C PRO A 71 -6.00 0.60 -15.11
N VAL A 72 -6.60 1.78 -15.19
CA VAL A 72 -5.97 2.96 -15.78
C VAL A 72 -5.19 3.66 -14.66
N PRO A 73 -3.85 3.68 -14.70
CA PRO A 73 -3.06 4.26 -13.63
C PRO A 73 -3.33 5.76 -13.52
N PHE A 74 -3.68 6.21 -12.31
CA PHE A 74 -3.67 7.63 -11.99
C PHE A 74 -2.23 8.12 -11.77
N THR A 75 -2.03 9.41 -12.02
CA THR A 75 -0.79 10.11 -11.65
C THR A 75 -1.01 10.92 -10.38
N ARG A 76 0.07 11.22 -9.66
CA ARG A 76 0.01 12.13 -8.51
C ARG A 76 -0.54 13.51 -8.91
N SER A 77 -0.18 13.99 -10.10
CA SER A 77 -0.71 15.25 -10.63
C SER A 77 -2.22 15.21 -10.86
N PHE A 78 -2.76 14.09 -11.35
CA PHE A 78 -4.21 13.91 -11.53
C PHE A 78 -4.96 14.04 -10.21
N LEU A 79 -4.39 13.50 -9.12
CA LEU A 79 -4.94 13.63 -7.78
C LEU A 79 -4.46 14.90 -7.05
N SER A 80 -3.80 15.84 -7.74
CA SER A 80 -3.19 17.05 -7.16
C SER A 80 -2.37 16.77 -5.88
N ILE A 81 -1.58 15.69 -5.89
CA ILE A 81 -0.63 15.33 -4.83
C ILE A 81 0.76 15.83 -5.26
N PRO A 82 1.46 16.61 -4.42
CA PRO A 82 2.81 17.03 -4.74
C PRO A 82 3.78 15.85 -4.94
N SER A 83 4.70 15.98 -5.89
CA SER A 83 5.62 14.90 -6.26
C SER A 83 6.58 14.48 -5.14
N HIS A 84 6.92 15.39 -4.23
CA HIS A 84 7.83 15.14 -3.11
C HIS A 84 7.20 14.36 -1.95
N LYS A 85 5.86 14.25 -1.90
CA LYS A 85 5.17 13.53 -0.82
C LYS A 85 5.37 12.02 -0.95
N SER A 86 5.54 11.33 0.18
CA SER A 86 5.46 9.87 0.25
C SER A 86 4.01 9.46 0.48
N VAL A 87 3.43 8.70 -0.45
CA VAL A 87 1.99 8.42 -0.48
C VAL A 87 1.69 7.04 0.11
N ILE A 88 0.93 7.00 1.19
CA ILE A 88 0.35 5.77 1.75
C ILE A 88 -1.12 5.70 1.33
N VAL A 89 -1.54 4.59 0.72
CA VAL A 89 -2.96 4.35 0.40
C VAL A 89 -3.52 3.28 1.33
N ALA A 90 -4.38 3.68 2.27
CA ALA A 90 -5.16 2.78 3.10
C ALA A 90 -6.51 2.49 2.41
N GLY A 91 -6.59 1.36 1.71
CA GLY A 91 -7.72 0.99 0.88
C GLY A 91 -8.68 0.01 1.54
N SER A 92 -9.98 0.16 1.27
CA SER A 92 -11.05 -0.70 1.80
C SER A 92 -11.06 -0.76 3.34
N VAL A 93 -10.79 0.35 4.01
CA VAL A 93 -10.74 0.41 5.48
C VAL A 93 -12.15 0.20 6.07
N ARG A 94 -12.23 -0.59 7.15
CA ARG A 94 -13.49 -0.87 7.87
C ARG A 94 -13.51 -0.25 9.26
N LYS A 95 -14.69 -0.33 9.89
CA LYS A 95 -14.98 0.31 11.16
C LYS A 95 -13.98 -0.05 12.25
N GLY A 96 -13.40 0.99 12.86
CA GLY A 96 -12.42 0.87 13.93
C GLY A 96 -10.98 0.73 13.42
N GLU A 97 -10.77 0.36 12.15
CA GLU A 97 -9.43 0.39 11.56
C GLU A 97 -9.00 1.82 11.23
N GLU A 98 -9.95 2.72 10.94
CA GLU A 98 -9.65 4.12 10.60
C GLU A 98 -8.87 4.82 11.72
N GLU A 99 -9.31 4.64 12.97
CA GLU A 99 -8.67 5.23 14.16
C GLU A 99 -7.24 4.72 14.35
N ILE A 100 -7.02 3.42 14.10
CA ILE A 100 -5.70 2.80 14.21
C ILE A 100 -4.76 3.35 13.14
N ILE A 101 -5.23 3.40 11.88
CA ILE A 101 -4.45 3.86 10.73
C ILE A 101 -4.10 5.34 10.88
N ILE A 102 -5.07 6.18 11.24
CA ILE A 102 -4.87 7.62 11.42
C ILE A 102 -3.86 7.90 12.54
N ARG A 103 -3.94 7.16 13.65
CA ARG A 103 -2.97 7.28 14.76
C ARG A 103 -1.55 6.89 14.33
N ILE A 104 -1.41 5.78 13.59
CA ILE A 104 -0.11 5.35 13.05
C ILE A 104 0.43 6.39 12.07
N PHE A 105 -0.41 6.88 11.16
CA PHE A 105 -0.02 7.93 10.21
C PHE A 105 0.46 9.19 10.92
N LYS A 106 -0.25 9.64 11.95
CA LYS A 106 0.16 10.80 12.75
C LYS A 106 1.52 10.60 13.41
N ALA A 107 1.75 9.46 14.04
CA ALA A 107 3.05 9.12 14.63
C ALA A 107 4.16 9.05 13.57
N LEU A 108 3.90 8.46 12.40
CA LEU A 108 4.87 8.39 11.30
C LEU A 108 5.29 9.77 10.81
N ARG A 109 4.40 10.77 10.86
CA ARG A 109 4.71 12.13 10.41
C ARG A 109 5.67 12.87 11.34
N GLU A 110 5.88 12.41 12.56
CA GLU A 110 6.89 12.98 13.47
C GLU A 110 8.31 12.79 12.90
N ASP A 111 8.57 11.62 12.29
CA ASP A 111 9.86 11.31 11.65
C ASP A 111 9.85 11.55 10.12
N PHE A 112 8.69 11.48 9.49
CA PHE A 112 8.50 11.57 8.04
C PHE A 112 7.43 12.61 7.67
N ASN A 113 7.74 13.89 7.86
CA ASN A 113 6.81 15.02 7.68
C ASN A 113 6.20 15.15 6.26
N GLU A 114 6.87 14.63 5.24
CA GLU A 114 6.39 14.58 3.85
C GLU A 114 5.46 13.40 3.53
N THR A 115 4.96 12.68 4.53
CA THR A 115 3.99 11.60 4.33
C THR A 115 2.58 12.13 4.06
N TYR A 116 1.89 11.55 3.09
CA TYR A 116 0.52 11.86 2.69
C TYR A 116 -0.33 10.59 2.71
N LEU A 117 -1.50 10.64 3.35
CA LEU A 117 -2.40 9.49 3.46
C LEU A 117 -3.58 9.64 2.51
N ILE A 118 -3.84 8.63 1.68
CA ILE A 118 -5.14 8.45 1.04
C ILE A 118 -5.90 7.38 1.81
N ILE A 119 -7.08 7.69 2.34
CA ILE A 119 -7.93 6.74 3.05
C ILE A 119 -9.20 6.49 2.26
N ALA A 120 -9.45 5.24 1.90
CA ALA A 120 -10.65 4.81 1.19
C ALA A 120 -11.47 3.87 2.06
N PRO A 121 -12.62 4.33 2.62
CA PRO A 121 -13.49 3.46 3.39
C PRO A 121 -14.12 2.38 2.49
N ARG A 122 -14.35 1.20 3.06
CA ARG A 122 -15.09 0.12 2.37
C ARG A 122 -16.54 0.51 2.06
N HIS A 123 -17.12 1.39 2.88
CA HIS A 123 -18.49 1.90 2.77
C HIS A 123 -18.51 3.43 2.88
N LEU A 124 -18.99 4.12 1.83
CA LEU A 124 -18.95 5.59 1.75
C LEU A 124 -19.84 6.30 2.78
N ASN A 125 -20.86 5.64 3.32
CA ASN A 125 -21.69 6.20 4.39
C ASN A 125 -20.92 6.52 5.68
N ARG A 126 -19.64 6.14 5.77
CA ARG A 126 -18.76 6.36 6.91
C ARG A 126 -17.72 7.45 6.71
N VAL A 127 -17.78 8.19 5.59
CA VAL A 127 -16.88 9.33 5.35
C VAL A 127 -16.96 10.35 6.50
N SER A 128 -18.16 10.66 6.99
CA SER A 128 -18.34 11.59 8.12
C SER A 128 -17.69 11.10 9.42
N GLU A 129 -17.63 9.79 9.66
CA GLU A 129 -16.91 9.23 10.81
C GLU A 129 -15.41 9.46 10.68
N ILE A 130 -14.85 9.25 9.47
CA ILE A 130 -13.43 9.52 9.19
C ILE A 130 -13.11 11.01 9.38
N GLU A 131 -13.94 11.90 8.85
CA GLU A 131 -13.79 13.35 9.03
C GLU A 131 -13.73 13.72 10.52
N ASN A 132 -14.61 13.15 11.33
CA ASN A 132 -14.62 13.38 12.77
C ASN A 132 -13.33 12.90 13.46
N ILE A 133 -12.78 11.75 13.06
CA ILE A 133 -11.50 11.26 13.59
C ILE A 133 -10.37 12.21 13.19
N LEU A 134 -10.31 12.63 11.93
CA LEU A 134 -9.26 13.53 11.43
C LEU A 134 -9.30 14.89 12.12
N ARG A 135 -10.50 15.45 12.35
CA ARG A 135 -10.69 16.69 13.13
C ARG A 135 -10.18 16.55 14.56
N LYS A 136 -10.55 15.45 15.24
CA LYS A 136 -10.08 15.17 16.62
C LYS A 136 -8.56 15.05 16.69
N GLU A 137 -7.94 14.50 15.66
CA GLU A 137 -6.49 14.31 15.59
C GLU A 137 -5.73 15.55 15.07
N ASN A 138 -6.44 16.64 14.74
CA ASN A 138 -5.91 17.87 14.15
C ASN A 138 -5.16 17.65 12.83
N LEU A 139 -5.66 16.75 11.98
CA LEU A 139 -5.10 16.50 10.64
C LEU A 139 -5.89 17.25 9.58
N LYS A 140 -5.20 18.00 8.71
CA LYS A 140 -5.83 18.66 7.57
C LYS A 140 -6.25 17.60 6.56
N TYR A 141 -7.46 17.71 6.02
CA TYR A 141 -7.96 16.72 5.06
C TYR A 141 -8.76 17.36 3.93
N MET A 142 -8.89 16.62 2.83
CA MET A 142 -9.74 16.95 1.69
C MET A 142 -10.52 15.71 1.26
N LYS A 143 -11.75 15.88 0.76
CA LYS A 143 -12.49 14.80 0.09
C LYS A 143 -12.17 14.77 -1.41
N ARG A 144 -12.17 13.58 -2.01
CA ARG A 144 -11.88 13.40 -3.43
C ARG A 144 -12.79 14.23 -4.32
N THR A 145 -14.08 14.34 -3.99
CA THR A 145 -15.05 15.14 -4.77
C THR A 145 -14.85 16.65 -4.64
N GLU A 146 -14.20 17.11 -3.59
CA GLU A 146 -13.97 18.54 -3.32
C GLU A 146 -12.57 19.01 -3.76
N LYS A 147 -11.72 18.05 -4.14
CA LYS A 147 -10.32 18.31 -4.44
C LYS A 147 -10.13 18.82 -5.86
N ASN A 148 -9.81 20.11 -5.97
CA ASN A 148 -9.43 20.77 -7.23
C ASN A 148 -7.93 21.08 -7.33
N SER A 149 -7.26 21.28 -6.19
CA SER A 149 -5.82 21.54 -6.08
C SER A 149 -5.26 20.97 -4.77
N TYR A 150 -3.93 21.02 -4.60
CA TYR A 150 -3.32 20.80 -3.30
C TYR A 150 -3.55 22.02 -2.39
N ASN A 151 -3.98 21.80 -1.16
CA ASN A 151 -4.26 22.84 -0.17
C ASN A 151 -3.71 22.47 1.21
N GLU A 152 -2.43 22.05 1.24
CA GLU A 152 -1.71 21.66 2.46
C GLU A 152 -2.39 20.57 3.29
N GLU A 153 -3.31 19.80 2.70
CA GLU A 153 -3.92 18.69 3.40
C GLU A 153 -2.92 17.56 3.60
N ASP A 154 -3.13 16.82 4.69
CA ASP A 154 -2.34 15.66 5.08
C ASP A 154 -3.01 14.36 4.59
N VAL A 155 -4.34 14.39 4.48
CA VAL A 155 -5.17 13.23 4.19
C VAL A 155 -6.15 13.53 3.05
N LEU A 156 -6.18 12.65 2.04
CA LEU A 156 -7.26 12.57 1.06
C LEU A 156 -8.24 11.48 1.44
N ILE A 157 -9.51 11.82 1.67
CA ILE A 157 -10.57 10.83 1.80
C ILE A 157 -11.09 10.50 0.41
N LEU A 158 -11.01 9.23 0.02
CA LEU A 158 -11.61 8.76 -1.23
C LEU A 158 -13.10 8.50 -0.99
N ASP A 159 -13.92 9.52 -1.27
CA ASP A 159 -15.38 9.51 -1.07
C ASP A 159 -16.17 9.13 -2.34
N THR A 160 -15.52 8.43 -3.27
CA THR A 160 -16.08 7.98 -4.55
C THR A 160 -15.97 6.46 -4.70
N MET A 161 -16.90 5.86 -5.45
CA MET A 161 -16.89 4.42 -5.72
C MET A 161 -16.04 4.09 -6.95
N GLY A 162 -15.35 2.95 -6.92
CA GLY A 162 -14.69 2.37 -8.10
C GLY A 162 -13.32 2.96 -8.47
N GLU A 163 -12.88 4.04 -7.81
CA GLU A 163 -11.57 4.65 -8.10
C GLU A 163 -10.39 4.00 -7.36
N LEU A 164 -10.64 3.25 -6.27
CA LEU A 164 -9.57 2.74 -5.38
C LEU A 164 -8.50 1.94 -6.13
N ARG A 165 -8.92 1.07 -7.06
CA ARG A 165 -7.98 0.27 -7.86
C ARG A 165 -6.99 1.16 -8.60
N ASN A 166 -7.45 2.21 -9.25
CA ASN A 166 -6.59 3.14 -9.99
C ASN A 166 -5.76 4.02 -9.05
N VAL A 167 -6.28 4.37 -7.87
CA VAL A 167 -5.57 5.16 -6.85
C VAL A 167 -4.32 4.43 -6.32
N TYR A 168 -4.30 3.10 -6.28
CA TYR A 168 -3.08 2.38 -5.87
C TYR A 168 -1.87 2.67 -6.77
N SER A 169 -2.04 3.13 -8.01
CA SER A 169 -0.91 3.45 -8.89
C SER A 169 -0.07 4.66 -8.42
N VAL A 170 -0.62 5.50 -7.52
CA VAL A 170 0.12 6.66 -6.98
C VAL A 170 0.82 6.34 -5.66
N ALA A 171 0.56 5.17 -5.08
CA ALA A 171 1.02 4.75 -3.76
C ALA A 171 2.50 4.39 -3.76
N ASP A 172 3.22 4.83 -2.74
CA ASP A 172 4.53 4.26 -2.37
C ASP A 172 4.34 3.01 -1.50
N ILE A 173 3.28 3.00 -0.67
CA ILE A 173 2.89 1.87 0.18
C ILE A 173 1.36 1.76 0.18
N ALA A 174 0.83 0.55 0.09
CA ALA A 174 -0.59 0.27 0.23
C ALA A 174 -0.84 -0.47 1.55
N PHE A 175 -1.88 -0.08 2.29
CA PHE A 175 -2.46 -0.87 3.36
C PHE A 175 -3.84 -1.35 2.93
N VAL A 176 -4.13 -2.65 3.07
CA VAL A 176 -5.44 -3.22 2.71
C VAL A 176 -6.24 -3.52 3.98
N GLY A 177 -7.37 -2.83 4.10
CA GLY A 177 -8.29 -2.92 5.23
C GLY A 177 -9.10 -4.21 5.29
N GLY A 178 -9.93 -4.30 6.32
CA GLY A 178 -10.60 -5.51 6.76
C GLY A 178 -9.67 -6.50 7.46
N THR A 179 -8.44 -6.11 7.77
CA THR A 179 -7.35 -7.01 8.19
C THR A 179 -6.80 -6.73 9.58
N LEU A 180 -7.00 -5.53 10.16
CA LEU A 180 -6.62 -5.21 11.54
C LEU A 180 -7.65 -5.66 12.57
N LEU A 181 -8.89 -5.87 12.14
CA LEU A 181 -10.02 -6.35 12.95
C LEU A 181 -10.66 -7.57 12.26
N PRO A 182 -11.47 -8.41 12.96
CA PRO A 182 -11.94 -9.72 12.47
C PRO A 182 -13.01 -9.62 11.37
N TYR A 183 -12.69 -8.97 10.27
CA TYR A 183 -13.52 -8.79 9.09
C TYR A 183 -13.15 -9.72 7.93
N GLY A 184 -11.98 -10.38 8.03
CA GLY A 184 -11.53 -11.40 7.10
C GLY A 184 -10.73 -10.89 5.89
N GLY A 185 -10.52 -9.58 5.76
CA GLY A 185 -9.66 -8.98 4.74
C GLY A 185 -10.35 -8.62 3.44
N HIS A 186 -9.73 -7.70 2.70
CA HIS A 186 -10.12 -7.27 1.35
C HIS A 186 -9.04 -7.59 0.30
N ASN A 187 -9.35 -7.31 -0.96
CA ASN A 187 -8.59 -7.75 -2.12
C ASN A 187 -7.14 -7.19 -2.12
N LEU A 188 -6.17 -8.09 -1.95
CA LEU A 188 -4.74 -7.76 -1.97
C LEU A 188 -4.18 -7.65 -3.40
N VAL A 189 -4.91 -8.14 -4.42
CA VAL A 189 -4.45 -8.17 -5.82
C VAL A 189 -4.38 -6.78 -6.44
N GLU A 190 -5.28 -5.88 -6.04
CA GLU A 190 -5.35 -4.53 -6.63
C GLU A 190 -4.05 -3.72 -6.46
N PRO A 191 -3.50 -3.53 -5.25
CA PRO A 191 -2.20 -2.87 -5.11
C PRO A 191 -1.05 -3.71 -5.66
N ALA A 192 -1.16 -5.04 -5.60
CA ALA A 192 -0.15 -5.93 -6.17
C ALA A 192 0.02 -5.70 -7.67
N PHE A 193 -1.06 -5.44 -8.41
CA PHE A 193 -1.00 -5.16 -9.84
C PHE A 193 -0.03 -4.01 -10.18
N PHE A 194 0.09 -3.01 -9.31
CA PHE A 194 0.96 -1.85 -9.53
C PHE A 194 2.40 -2.00 -9.02
N GLY A 195 2.77 -3.13 -8.43
CA GLY A 195 4.12 -3.30 -7.88
C GLY A 195 4.33 -2.62 -6.53
N VAL A 196 3.24 -2.24 -5.86
CA VAL A 196 3.27 -1.46 -4.62
C VAL A 196 3.48 -2.41 -3.42
N PRO A 197 4.37 -2.08 -2.47
CA PRO A 197 4.46 -2.77 -1.19
C PRO A 197 3.12 -2.75 -0.44
N ILE A 198 2.65 -3.92 0.01
CA ILE A 198 1.35 -4.11 0.66
C ILE A 198 1.53 -4.45 2.14
N LEU A 199 0.81 -3.72 2.98
CA LEU A 199 0.66 -3.94 4.41
C LEU A 199 -0.75 -4.47 4.70
N PHE A 200 -0.86 -5.46 5.58
CA PHE A 200 -2.14 -5.94 6.08
C PHE A 200 -2.01 -6.52 7.49
N GLY A 201 -3.08 -6.47 8.26
CA GLY A 201 -3.17 -7.05 9.59
C GLY A 201 -3.44 -8.57 9.59
N PRO A 202 -3.57 -9.20 10.78
CA PRO A 202 -3.60 -10.66 10.91
C PRO A 202 -4.94 -11.32 10.49
N TYR A 203 -6.01 -10.55 10.32
CA TYR A 203 -7.36 -11.08 10.07
C TYR A 203 -7.67 -11.21 8.56
N ILE A 204 -7.16 -12.27 7.94
CA ILE A 204 -7.21 -12.50 6.49
C ILE A 204 -8.13 -13.65 6.06
N SER A 205 -9.10 -14.08 6.87
CA SER A 205 -9.87 -15.32 6.62
C SER A 205 -10.55 -15.41 5.24
N ASN A 206 -11.02 -14.29 4.69
CA ASN A 206 -11.74 -14.20 3.41
C ASN A 206 -10.81 -13.97 2.23
N THR A 207 -9.64 -13.40 2.48
CA THR A 207 -8.58 -13.30 1.48
C THR A 207 -7.49 -14.31 1.72
N LYS A 208 -7.77 -15.37 2.48
CA LYS A 208 -6.78 -16.39 2.83
C LYS A 208 -6.09 -16.91 1.58
N GLU A 209 -6.79 -17.41 0.57
CA GLU A 209 -6.12 -17.92 -0.65
C GLU A 209 -5.24 -16.89 -1.35
N CYS A 210 -5.66 -15.63 -1.48
CA CYS A 210 -4.83 -14.59 -2.09
C CYS A 210 -3.69 -14.14 -1.17
N ALA A 211 -3.95 -14.00 0.12
CA ALA A 211 -2.97 -13.72 1.15
C ALA A 211 -1.99 -14.87 1.29
N LEU A 212 -2.40 -16.12 1.02
CA LEU A 212 -1.63 -17.35 1.03
C LEU A 212 -0.92 -17.54 -0.32
N GLU A 213 -1.43 -17.13 -1.47
CA GLU A 213 -0.61 -16.97 -2.68
C GLU A 213 0.43 -15.85 -2.48
N LEU A 214 0.11 -14.88 -1.62
CA LEU A 214 1.00 -13.84 -1.14
C LEU A 214 1.82 -14.23 0.13
N VAL A 215 1.59 -15.40 0.76
CA VAL A 215 2.20 -15.81 2.06
C VAL A 215 2.67 -17.27 2.12
N ILE A 216 1.93 -18.24 1.59
CA ILE A 216 2.34 -19.63 1.33
C ILE A 216 3.34 -19.67 0.17
N LEU A 217 4.61 -19.55 0.52
CA LEU A 217 5.52 -20.70 0.55
C LEU A 217 6.45 -20.47 1.75
N SER A 218 5.86 -20.44 2.95
CA SER A 218 6.56 -20.41 4.24
C SER A 218 7.24 -21.74 4.53
#